data_AF-A0A8T2NRU3-F1
#
_entry.id   AF-A0A8T2NRU3-F1
#
_cell.length_a   1.000
_cell.length_b   1.000
_cell.length_c   1.000
_cell.angle_alpha   90.00
_cell.angle_beta   90.00
_cell.angle_gamma   90.00
#
_symmetry.space_group_name_H-M   'P 1'
#
loop_
_entity.id
_entity.type
_entity.pdbx_description
1 polymer ?
#
loop_
_entity_poly.entity_id
_entity_poly.type
_entity_poly.pdbx_seq_one_letter_code
_entity_poly.pdbx_strand_id
1 'polypeptide(L)'
;MTVTPWLAPIVWEGAFDPVIIDNMYKPLDLTIATTVFATAEYHYMSGLKVHYYIFTDQPKDVDLLLTEVRFAAGRVATVIPVPKYKRWQEISLRRMETIQKTIEEQIGQEADYIYCLDVDMKFHYRWGPEVLGSLVAAIHPWYYYFPREKFSYERRPASRAYIPEDQGDFYYMAAVFGGTIKEVHTLTKKCSENLNLDKGQGLEAIWQEESHLNWYLLHHKPTKLLSPEYLWDDLKRGQPREIQHVRFSAVIKNKMEVRENDLQEVVKLVRLSSLLRADLNLAISSRALQIFLFHADSTRPVDCAPREGFLHNSMPKSPVFCSLKVREAGPAQSRLVSVLSLNSGVNLVLKNGH
;
A
#
# COMPACT_ATOMS: atom_id res chain seq x y z
N MET A 1 -16.49 -14.51 -8.74
CA MET A 1 -16.67 -13.80 -10.03
C MET A 1 -15.30 -13.70 -10.69
N THR A 2 -15.18 -14.10 -11.96
CA THR A 2 -13.90 -14.12 -12.71
C THR A 2 -13.87 -13.13 -13.87
N VAL A 3 -15.01 -12.51 -14.21
CA VAL A 3 -15.14 -11.48 -15.24
C VAL A 3 -16.15 -10.42 -14.76
N THR A 4 -15.89 -9.15 -15.05
CA THR A 4 -16.77 -8.04 -14.70
C THR A 4 -17.94 -7.90 -15.68
N PRO A 5 -18.99 -7.13 -15.34
CA PRO A 5 -20.07 -6.81 -16.28
C PRO A 5 -19.62 -6.08 -17.56
N TRP A 6 -18.45 -5.43 -17.54
CA TRP A 6 -17.83 -4.80 -18.72
C TRP A 6 -16.76 -5.67 -19.39
N LEU A 7 -16.78 -6.98 -19.14
CA LEU A 7 -15.92 -7.99 -19.77
C LEU A 7 -14.42 -7.91 -19.44
N ALA A 8 -14.04 -7.22 -18.37
CA ALA A 8 -12.66 -7.27 -17.87
C ALA A 8 -12.44 -8.54 -17.03
N PRO A 9 -11.34 -9.29 -17.24
CA PRO A 9 -10.99 -10.41 -16.39
C PRO A 9 -10.61 -9.95 -14.98
N ILE A 10 -10.97 -10.78 -13.99
CA ILE A 10 -10.49 -10.68 -12.61
C ILE A 10 -9.46 -11.80 -12.42
N VAL A 11 -8.21 -11.44 -12.17
CA VAL A 11 -7.10 -12.39 -12.09
C VAL A 11 -7.13 -13.10 -10.74
N TRP A 12 -7.52 -14.38 -10.79
CA TRP A 12 -7.50 -15.34 -9.69
C TRP A 12 -6.56 -16.50 -10.03
N GLU A 13 -6.03 -17.18 -9.02
CA GLU A 13 -5.39 -18.47 -9.20
C GLU A 13 -6.34 -19.44 -9.93
N GLY A 14 -5.80 -20.18 -10.91
CA GLY A 14 -6.57 -21.05 -11.80
C GLY A 14 -7.32 -20.35 -12.95
N ALA A 15 -7.34 -19.00 -13.01
CA ALA A 15 -7.97 -18.27 -14.11
C ALA A 15 -7.03 -18.04 -15.32
N PHE A 16 -5.75 -18.43 -15.20
CA PHE A 16 -4.74 -18.30 -16.25
C PHE A 16 -3.75 -19.48 -16.18
N ASP A 17 -3.13 -19.81 -17.31
CA ASP A 17 -2.01 -20.75 -17.37
C ASP A 17 -0.69 -19.95 -17.39
N PRO A 18 0.16 -20.05 -16.36
CA PRO A 18 1.39 -19.26 -16.27
C PRO A 18 2.40 -19.59 -17.37
N VAL A 19 2.41 -20.81 -17.90
CA VAL A 19 3.31 -21.22 -18.98
C VAL A 19 2.88 -20.59 -20.30
N ILE A 20 1.58 -20.61 -20.60
CA ILE A 20 1.04 -19.97 -21.80
C ILE A 20 1.29 -18.45 -21.74
N ILE A 21 0.97 -17.82 -20.60
CA ILE A 21 1.19 -16.39 -20.39
C ILE A 21 2.67 -16.03 -20.56
N ASP A 22 3.59 -16.77 -19.95
CA ASP A 22 5.02 -16.52 -20.10
C ASP A 22 5.50 -16.65 -21.54
N ASN A 23 5.04 -17.68 -22.26
CA ASN A 23 5.38 -17.90 -23.67
C ASN A 23 4.83 -16.80 -24.58
N MET A 24 3.73 -16.14 -24.20
CA MET A 24 3.18 -15.01 -24.94
C MET A 24 3.95 -13.71 -24.69
N TYR A 25 4.31 -13.42 -23.43
CA TYR A 25 4.84 -12.11 -23.05
C TYR A 25 6.37 -12.02 -23.04
N LYS A 26 7.10 -13.08 -22.69
CA LYS A 26 8.58 -13.02 -22.63
C LYS A 26 9.22 -12.70 -23.99
N PRO A 27 8.74 -13.23 -25.13
CA PRO A 27 9.31 -12.88 -26.44
C PRO A 27 9.08 -11.43 -26.87
N LEU A 28 8.16 -10.70 -26.23
CA LEU A 28 7.84 -9.31 -26.59
C LEU A 28 8.89 -8.31 -26.10
N ASP A 29 9.86 -8.75 -25.28
CA ASP A 29 10.94 -7.92 -24.75
C ASP A 29 10.48 -6.65 -23.99
N LEU A 30 9.33 -6.76 -23.32
CA LEU A 30 8.71 -5.66 -22.60
C LEU A 30 9.54 -5.23 -21.39
N THR A 31 9.56 -3.92 -21.15
CA THR A 31 10.12 -3.31 -19.96
C THR A 31 9.00 -2.82 -19.04
N ILE A 32 9.02 -3.28 -17.79
CA ILE A 32 8.03 -2.94 -16.77
C ILE A 32 8.62 -1.95 -15.78
N ALA A 33 8.12 -0.72 -15.78
CA ALA A 33 8.41 0.24 -14.74
C ALA A 33 7.67 -0.13 -13.44
N THR A 34 8.34 0.00 -12.31
CA THR A 34 7.75 -0.31 -11.01
C THR A 34 8.09 0.77 -10.00
N THR A 35 7.09 1.46 -9.49
CA THR A 35 7.29 2.52 -8.50
C THR A 35 7.14 1.96 -7.09
N VAL A 36 8.16 1.22 -6.62
CA VAL A 36 8.29 0.77 -5.21
C VAL A 36 9.66 0.13 -4.96
N PHE A 37 10.09 0.08 -3.69
CA PHE A 37 11.15 -0.81 -3.22
C PHE A 37 10.55 -2.09 -2.62
N ALA A 38 10.64 -3.20 -3.34
CA ALA A 38 10.48 -4.52 -2.74
C ALA A 38 11.45 -5.47 -3.43
N THR A 39 12.31 -6.12 -2.65
CA THR A 39 13.20 -7.18 -3.14
C THR A 39 12.34 -8.38 -3.52
N ALA A 40 11.86 -8.36 -4.76
CA ALA A 40 10.86 -9.28 -5.30
C ALA A 40 11.43 -10.10 -6.45
N GLU A 41 12.75 -10.20 -6.57
CA GLU A 41 13.45 -10.75 -7.73
C GLU A 41 12.93 -12.13 -8.16
N TYR A 42 12.52 -12.98 -7.20
CA TYR A 42 12.02 -14.33 -7.48
C TYR A 42 10.54 -14.43 -7.84
N HIS A 43 9.74 -13.43 -7.48
CA HIS A 43 8.28 -13.49 -7.62
C HIS A 43 7.74 -12.52 -8.65
N TYR A 44 8.38 -11.37 -8.80
CA TYR A 44 7.84 -10.23 -9.53
C TYR A 44 8.43 -10.12 -10.94
N MET A 45 7.55 -10.31 -11.93
CA MET A 45 7.85 -10.18 -13.36
C MET A 45 9.10 -10.98 -13.77
N SER A 46 9.26 -12.18 -13.19
CA SER A 46 10.46 -12.99 -13.38
C SER A 46 10.63 -13.38 -14.86
N GLY A 47 11.79 -13.04 -15.42
CA GLY A 47 12.10 -13.25 -16.84
C GLY A 47 11.66 -12.10 -17.76
N LEU A 48 11.11 -11.01 -17.23
CA LEU A 48 10.93 -9.73 -17.94
C LEU A 48 11.94 -8.68 -17.46
N LYS A 49 12.15 -7.65 -18.28
CA LYS A 49 12.90 -6.47 -17.89
C LYS A 49 12.08 -5.64 -16.90
N VAL A 50 12.73 -5.20 -15.82
CA VAL A 50 12.08 -4.37 -14.80
C VAL A 50 12.96 -3.18 -14.46
N HIS A 51 12.35 -2.00 -14.50
CA HIS A 51 12.99 -0.77 -14.07
C HIS A 51 12.31 -0.28 -12.80
N TYR A 52 13.03 -0.31 -11.68
CA TYR A 52 12.54 0.17 -10.40
C TYR A 52 12.77 1.68 -10.28
N TYR A 53 11.71 2.44 -10.00
CA TYR A 53 11.78 3.87 -9.70
C TYR A 53 11.50 4.08 -8.22
N ILE A 54 12.54 4.48 -7.49
CA ILE A 54 12.53 4.53 -6.04
C ILE A 54 12.46 5.98 -5.61
N PHE A 55 11.26 6.40 -5.20
CA PHE A 55 11.04 7.75 -4.74
C PHE A 55 11.40 7.92 -3.27
N THR A 56 12.36 8.78 -2.93
CA THR A 56 12.87 8.92 -1.55
C THR A 56 13.30 10.34 -1.18
N ASP A 57 13.16 10.70 0.09
CA ASP A 57 13.76 11.92 0.66
C ASP A 57 15.23 11.75 1.08
N GLN A 58 15.74 10.51 1.03
CA GLN A 58 17.08 10.09 1.45
C GLN A 58 17.79 9.32 0.33
N PRO A 59 18.11 9.97 -0.80
CA PRO A 59 18.66 9.29 -1.98
C PRO A 59 20.00 8.59 -1.71
N LYS A 60 20.87 9.20 -0.89
CA LYS A 60 22.18 8.64 -0.55
C LYS A 60 22.08 7.30 0.18
N ASP A 61 21.08 7.15 1.05
CA ASP A 61 20.90 5.93 1.82
C ASP A 61 20.37 4.81 0.92
N VAL A 62 19.48 5.14 -0.03
CA VAL A 62 19.04 4.19 -1.07
C VAL A 62 20.20 3.79 -1.97
N ASP A 63 21.01 4.75 -2.44
CA ASP A 63 22.15 4.46 -3.31
C ASP A 63 23.11 3.47 -2.63
N LEU A 64 23.41 3.67 -1.35
CA LEU A 64 24.23 2.76 -0.55
C LEU A 64 23.60 1.36 -0.48
N LEU A 65 22.30 1.26 -0.21
CA LEU A 65 21.60 -0.03 -0.18
C LEU A 65 21.62 -0.73 -1.55
N LEU A 66 21.44 0.02 -2.63
CA LEU A 66 21.46 -0.52 -3.99
C LEU A 66 22.83 -1.09 -4.38
N THR A 67 23.94 -0.62 -3.78
CA THR A 67 25.27 -1.24 -4.01
C THR A 67 25.37 -2.67 -3.50
N GLU A 68 24.54 -3.06 -2.52
CA GLU A 68 24.53 -4.40 -1.94
C GLU A 68 23.50 -5.33 -2.62
N VAL A 69 22.61 -4.79 -3.45
CA VAL A 69 21.56 -5.54 -4.16
C VAL A 69 22.11 -6.11 -5.47
N ARG A 70 21.85 -7.40 -5.71
CA ARG A 70 22.14 -8.06 -7.00
C ARG A 70 20.86 -8.25 -7.78
N PHE A 71 20.66 -7.42 -8.80
CA PHE A 71 19.56 -7.56 -9.74
C PHE A 71 19.78 -8.72 -10.71
N ALA A 72 18.71 -9.43 -11.06
CA ALA A 72 18.73 -10.34 -12.19
C ALA A 72 18.92 -9.59 -13.52
N ALA A 73 19.32 -10.31 -14.57
CA ALA A 73 19.57 -9.72 -15.87
C ALA A 73 18.34 -8.96 -16.40
N GLY A 74 18.57 -7.77 -16.99
CA GLY A 74 17.50 -6.91 -17.49
C GLY A 74 16.75 -6.11 -16.43
N ARG A 75 17.23 -6.10 -15.18
CA ARG A 75 16.61 -5.35 -14.08
C ARG A 75 17.55 -4.29 -13.54
N VAL A 76 17.02 -3.10 -13.36
CA VAL A 76 17.76 -1.91 -12.93
C VAL A 76 16.92 -1.07 -11.98
N ALA A 77 17.57 -0.19 -11.23
CA ALA A 77 16.91 0.73 -10.33
C ALA A 77 17.42 2.16 -10.53
N THR A 78 16.51 3.13 -10.44
CA THR A 78 16.80 4.57 -10.43
C THR A 78 16.16 5.19 -9.20
N VAL A 79 16.96 6.00 -8.50
CA VAL A 79 16.52 6.75 -7.33
C VAL A 79 16.00 8.11 -7.79
N ILE A 80 14.76 8.44 -7.40
CA ILE A 80 14.12 9.71 -7.71
C ILE A 80 13.96 10.50 -6.39
N PRO A 81 14.73 11.59 -6.19
CA PRO A 81 14.62 12.40 -4.99
C PRO A 81 13.25 13.08 -4.88
N VAL A 82 12.62 13.00 -3.72
CA VAL A 82 11.36 13.71 -3.41
C VAL A 82 11.49 14.53 -2.13
N PRO A 83 10.75 15.65 -1.99
CA PRO A 83 10.80 16.45 -0.77
C PRO A 83 10.26 15.69 0.44
N LYS A 84 10.84 15.96 1.61
CA LYS A 84 10.32 15.53 2.91
C LYS A 84 9.10 16.37 3.30
N TYR A 85 7.99 15.73 3.63
CA TYR A 85 6.77 16.38 4.14
C TYR A 85 6.51 16.04 5.61
N LYS A 86 5.84 16.95 6.33
CA LYS A 86 5.55 16.80 7.76
C LYS A 86 4.28 15.98 8.02
N ARG A 87 3.27 16.08 7.14
CA ARG A 87 2.01 15.33 7.24
C ARG A 87 2.06 14.13 6.29
N TRP A 88 1.69 12.96 6.77
CA TRP A 88 1.62 11.77 5.91
C TRP A 88 0.56 11.92 4.80
N GLN A 89 -0.54 12.65 5.06
CA GLN A 89 -1.54 12.96 4.04
C GLN A 89 -0.98 13.81 2.89
N GLU A 90 0.02 14.65 3.17
CA GLU A 90 0.69 15.42 2.11
C GLU A 90 1.55 14.51 1.22
N ILE A 91 2.12 13.45 1.79
CA ILE A 91 2.90 12.46 1.01
C ILE A 91 1.96 11.70 0.07
N SER A 92 0.83 11.19 0.59
CA SER A 92 -0.11 10.41 -0.23
C SER A 92 -0.81 11.29 -1.29
N LEU A 93 -1.13 12.54 -0.95
CA LEU A 93 -1.65 13.54 -1.90
C LEU A 93 -0.66 13.80 -3.05
N ARG A 94 0.65 13.87 -2.76
CA ARG A 94 1.66 14.16 -3.77
C ARG A 94 2.06 12.94 -4.60
N ARG A 95 1.76 11.72 -4.15
CA ARG A 95 2.10 10.48 -4.87
C ARG A 95 1.63 10.50 -6.32
N MET A 96 0.37 10.88 -6.56
CA MET A 96 -0.20 10.95 -7.90
C MET A 96 0.54 11.97 -8.77
N GLU A 97 0.87 13.14 -8.21
CA GLU A 97 1.65 14.18 -8.90
C GLU A 97 3.08 13.73 -9.22
N THR A 98 3.76 13.08 -8.25
CA THR A 98 5.11 12.56 -8.42
C THR A 98 5.15 11.51 -9.53
N ILE A 99 4.26 10.51 -9.48
CA ILE A 99 4.19 9.47 -10.52
C ILE A 99 3.89 10.10 -11.89
N GLN A 100 2.92 11.01 -11.96
CA GLN A 100 2.59 11.72 -13.21
C GLN A 100 3.83 12.39 -13.81
N LYS A 101 4.53 13.22 -13.03
CA LYS A 101 5.70 13.98 -13.52
C LYS A 101 6.84 13.05 -13.92
N THR A 102 7.11 12.01 -13.13
CA THR A 102 8.18 11.05 -13.46
C THR A 102 7.84 10.24 -14.70
N ILE A 103 6.56 9.98 -15.00
CA ILE A 103 6.15 9.44 -16.30
C ILE A 103 6.48 10.41 -17.43
N GLU A 104 6.13 11.69 -17.29
CA GLU A 104 6.37 12.72 -18.32
C GLU A 104 7.87 12.94 -18.57
N GLU A 105 8.68 12.93 -17.51
CA GLU A 105 10.10 13.28 -17.55
C GLU A 105 11.00 12.10 -17.90
N GLN A 106 10.62 10.87 -17.51
CA GLN A 106 11.52 9.71 -17.60
C GLN A 106 10.81 8.42 -18.03
N ILE A 107 9.87 7.89 -17.23
CA ILE A 107 9.34 6.52 -17.39
C ILE A 107 8.72 6.31 -18.79
N GLY A 108 8.09 7.35 -19.34
CA GLY A 108 7.44 7.24 -20.65
C GLY A 108 8.36 6.98 -21.84
N GLN A 109 9.68 7.10 -21.65
CA GLN A 109 10.68 6.75 -22.66
C GLN A 109 11.37 5.41 -22.38
N GLU A 110 11.19 4.85 -21.18
CA GLU A 110 11.99 3.72 -20.68
C GLU A 110 11.17 2.42 -20.52
N ALA A 111 9.84 2.49 -20.51
CA ALA A 111 8.99 1.33 -20.21
C ALA A 111 7.69 1.26 -21.02
N ASP A 112 7.16 0.03 -21.16
CA ASP A 112 5.90 -0.26 -21.85
C ASP A 112 4.69 -0.21 -20.89
N TYR A 113 4.92 -0.70 -19.67
CA TYR A 113 3.92 -0.75 -18.59
C TYR A 113 4.51 -0.17 -17.31
N ILE A 114 3.64 0.28 -16.42
CA ILE A 114 3.99 0.74 -15.08
C ILE A 114 3.08 0.12 -14.03
N TYR A 115 3.66 -0.34 -12.93
CA TYR A 115 2.94 -0.71 -11.71
C TYR A 115 3.35 0.16 -10.54
N CYS A 116 2.34 0.71 -9.88
CA CYS A 116 2.45 1.52 -8.70
C CYS A 116 2.05 0.71 -7.49
N LEU A 117 3.03 0.39 -6.64
CA LEU A 117 2.88 -0.51 -5.52
C LEU A 117 3.27 0.21 -4.22
N ASP A 118 2.67 -0.16 -3.09
CA ASP A 118 3.07 0.34 -1.78
C ASP A 118 4.31 -0.39 -1.26
N VAL A 119 5.20 0.35 -0.58
CA VAL A 119 6.52 -0.13 -0.12
C VAL A 119 6.45 -0.98 1.15
N ASP A 120 5.38 -0.84 1.93
CA ASP A 120 5.14 -1.61 3.14
C ASP A 120 4.47 -2.95 2.88
N MET A 121 4.80 -3.54 1.73
CA MET A 121 4.22 -4.76 1.21
C MET A 121 5.32 -5.74 0.81
N LYS A 122 5.00 -7.03 0.85
CA LYS A 122 5.94 -8.12 0.55
C LYS A 122 5.35 -9.07 -0.47
N PHE A 123 6.18 -9.54 -1.42
CA PHE A 123 5.81 -10.61 -2.34
C PHE A 123 6.03 -11.99 -1.71
N HIS A 124 5.10 -12.91 -1.95
CA HIS A 124 5.08 -14.26 -1.39
C HIS A 124 4.93 -15.34 -2.46
N TYR A 125 4.44 -14.95 -3.64
CA TYR A 125 4.15 -15.89 -4.72
C TYR A 125 4.23 -15.17 -6.07
N ARG A 126 4.14 -15.94 -7.16
CA ARG A 126 4.21 -15.43 -8.52
C ARG A 126 3.31 -14.21 -8.73
N TRP A 127 3.95 -13.16 -9.24
CA TRP A 127 3.34 -11.93 -9.73
C TRP A 127 3.91 -11.64 -11.12
N GLY A 128 3.31 -12.23 -12.15
CA GLY A 128 3.86 -12.27 -13.49
C GLY A 128 3.06 -11.49 -14.53
N PRO A 129 3.34 -11.73 -15.82
CA PRO A 129 2.71 -11.00 -16.92
C PRO A 129 1.20 -11.17 -17.01
N GLU A 130 0.61 -12.13 -16.26
CA GLU A 130 -0.84 -12.30 -16.18
C GLU A 130 -1.56 -11.04 -15.69
N VAL A 131 -0.87 -10.17 -14.94
CA VAL A 131 -1.45 -8.91 -14.45
C VAL A 131 -1.49 -7.81 -15.50
N LEU A 132 -0.73 -7.92 -16.61
CA LEU A 132 -0.58 -6.85 -17.60
C LEU A 132 -1.90 -6.54 -18.31
N GLY A 133 -2.28 -5.28 -18.33
CA GLY A 133 -3.48 -4.76 -18.97
C GLY A 133 -3.32 -3.27 -19.25
N SER A 134 -4.23 -2.67 -20.02
CA SER A 134 -4.11 -1.23 -20.30
C SER A 134 -4.34 -0.38 -19.06
N LEU A 135 -5.35 -0.72 -18.24
CA LEU A 135 -5.65 -0.09 -16.97
C LEU A 135 -6.00 -1.17 -15.95
N VAL A 136 -5.23 -1.25 -14.87
CA VAL A 136 -5.25 -2.34 -13.91
C VAL A 136 -5.49 -1.80 -12.50
N ALA A 137 -6.43 -2.42 -11.78
CA ALA A 137 -6.76 -2.05 -10.41
C ALA A 137 -6.87 -3.30 -9.52
N ALA A 138 -6.46 -3.21 -8.26
CA ALA A 138 -6.62 -4.29 -7.28
C ALA A 138 -7.88 -4.09 -6.43
N ILE A 139 -8.65 -5.16 -6.25
CA ILE A 139 -9.83 -5.17 -5.38
C ILE A 139 -9.38 -5.21 -3.93
N HIS A 140 -9.93 -4.33 -3.09
CA HIS A 140 -9.52 -4.21 -1.69
C HIS A 140 -9.88 -5.46 -0.86
N PRO A 141 -8.93 -6.04 -0.08
CA PRO A 141 -9.11 -7.31 0.62
C PRO A 141 -10.16 -7.28 1.74
N TRP A 142 -10.47 -6.11 2.27
CA TRP A 142 -11.53 -5.95 3.28
C TRP A 142 -12.93 -5.67 2.70
N TYR A 143 -13.04 -5.34 1.42
CA TYR A 143 -14.31 -4.92 0.80
C TYR A 143 -14.84 -5.87 -0.28
N TYR A 144 -14.04 -6.82 -0.77
CA TYR A 144 -14.43 -7.67 -1.91
C TYR A 144 -15.68 -8.55 -1.70
N TYR A 145 -16.13 -8.73 -0.45
CA TYR A 145 -17.33 -9.49 -0.06
C TYR A 145 -18.46 -8.59 0.47
N PHE A 146 -18.26 -7.27 0.55
CA PHE A 146 -19.27 -6.33 1.01
C PHE A 146 -20.08 -5.76 -0.16
N PRO A 147 -21.36 -5.41 0.06
CA PRO A 147 -22.14 -4.70 -0.93
C PRO A 147 -21.72 -3.22 -0.99
N ARG A 148 -22.04 -2.53 -2.09
CA ARG A 148 -21.47 -1.21 -2.44
C ARG A 148 -21.80 -0.10 -1.44
N GLU A 149 -22.90 -0.24 -0.71
CA GLU A 149 -23.35 0.75 0.28
C GLU A 149 -22.38 0.78 1.48
N LYS A 150 -21.67 -0.32 1.72
CA LYS A 150 -20.64 -0.43 2.77
C LYS A 150 -19.26 0.00 2.32
N PHE A 151 -19.06 0.31 1.04
CA PHE A 151 -17.79 0.83 0.57
C PHE A 151 -17.56 2.22 1.14
N SER A 152 -16.35 2.44 1.66
CA SER A 152 -15.94 3.70 2.26
C SER A 152 -15.54 4.75 1.23
N TYR A 153 -16.34 4.91 0.17
CA TYR A 153 -16.15 6.01 -0.77
C TYR A 153 -16.35 7.36 -0.09
N GLU A 154 -15.82 8.42 -0.70
CA GLU A 154 -16.15 9.78 -0.31
C GLU A 154 -17.64 10.05 -0.61
N ARG A 155 -18.41 10.40 0.43
CA ARG A 155 -19.85 10.61 0.33
C ARG A 155 -20.27 12.07 0.39
N ARG A 156 -19.33 13.00 0.61
CA ARG A 156 -19.60 14.46 0.59
C ARG A 156 -19.65 14.95 -0.86
N PRO A 157 -20.78 15.46 -1.36
CA PRO A 157 -20.91 15.94 -2.74
C PRO A 157 -19.98 17.11 -3.11
N ALA A 158 -19.43 17.80 -2.10
CA ALA A 158 -18.48 18.88 -2.32
C ALA A 158 -17.12 18.40 -2.83
N SER A 159 -16.73 17.15 -2.54
CA SER A 159 -15.44 16.59 -2.97
C SER A 159 -15.47 16.08 -4.41
N ARG A 160 -14.36 16.24 -5.12
CA ARG A 160 -14.13 15.62 -6.45
C ARG A 160 -14.04 14.10 -6.42
N ALA A 161 -13.95 13.48 -5.24
CA ALA A 161 -13.99 12.02 -5.08
C ALA A 161 -15.40 11.48 -4.80
N TYR A 162 -16.44 12.32 -4.80
CA TYR A 162 -17.79 11.92 -4.41
C TYR A 162 -18.35 10.77 -5.25
N ILE A 163 -18.82 9.71 -4.58
CA ILE A 163 -19.58 8.61 -5.18
C ILE A 163 -20.90 8.44 -4.41
N PRO A 164 -22.08 8.53 -5.07
CA PRO A 164 -23.38 8.24 -4.48
C PRO A 164 -23.52 6.80 -3.94
N GLU A 165 -24.41 6.57 -2.98
CA GLU A 165 -24.59 5.25 -2.35
C GLU A 165 -25.05 4.15 -3.32
N ASP A 166 -25.83 4.51 -4.34
CA ASP A 166 -26.34 3.62 -5.37
C ASP A 166 -25.30 3.30 -6.48
N GLN A 167 -24.13 3.93 -6.45
CA GLN A 167 -23.05 3.74 -7.42
C GLN A 167 -21.83 3.01 -6.82
N GLY A 168 -21.04 2.41 -7.71
CA GLY A 168 -19.85 1.63 -7.35
C GLY A 168 -19.89 0.20 -7.89
N ASP A 169 -18.78 -0.25 -8.46
CA ASP A 169 -18.62 -1.64 -8.91
C ASP A 169 -17.84 -2.47 -7.87
N PHE A 170 -16.66 -1.96 -7.49
CA PHE A 170 -15.77 -2.52 -6.49
C PHE A 170 -15.10 -1.40 -5.71
N TYR A 171 -14.68 -1.69 -4.47
CA TYR A 171 -13.76 -0.83 -3.76
C TYR A 171 -12.32 -1.26 -4.09
N TYR A 172 -11.58 -0.39 -4.76
CA TYR A 172 -10.20 -0.59 -5.18
C TYR A 172 -9.24 0.01 -4.16
N MET A 173 -8.10 -0.64 -3.94
CA MET A 173 -7.11 -0.16 -2.97
C MET A 173 -5.94 0.54 -3.68
N ALA A 174 -5.57 1.73 -3.21
CA ALA A 174 -4.53 2.54 -3.86
C ALA A 174 -3.11 1.97 -3.75
N ALA A 175 -2.94 0.93 -2.91
CA ALA A 175 -1.68 0.23 -2.75
C ALA A 175 -1.21 -0.52 -4.00
N VAL A 176 -2.12 -0.84 -4.93
CA VAL A 176 -1.79 -1.51 -6.20
C VAL A 176 -2.67 -0.98 -7.32
N PHE A 177 -2.05 -0.30 -8.29
CA PHE A 177 -2.63 -0.01 -9.59
C PHE A 177 -1.53 -0.01 -10.66
N GLY A 178 -1.93 -0.12 -11.92
CA GLY A 178 -0.95 -0.14 -13.01
C GLY A 178 -1.60 -0.13 -14.37
N GLY A 179 -0.81 -0.35 -15.40
CA GLY A 179 -1.30 -0.35 -16.77
C GLY A 179 -0.24 0.03 -17.79
N THR A 180 -0.68 0.40 -18.99
CA THR A 180 0.22 1.05 -19.95
C THR A 180 0.62 2.42 -19.41
N ILE A 181 1.77 2.92 -19.84
CA ILE A 181 2.25 4.26 -19.46
C ILE A 181 1.18 5.33 -19.69
N LYS A 182 0.50 5.29 -20.86
CA LYS A 182 -0.53 6.27 -21.23
C LYS A 182 -1.72 6.29 -20.27
N GLU A 183 -2.24 5.12 -19.92
CA GLU A 183 -3.43 5.02 -19.06
C GLU A 183 -3.09 5.42 -17.62
N VAL A 184 -1.92 5.02 -17.11
CA VAL A 184 -1.49 5.37 -15.75
C VAL A 184 -1.12 6.85 -15.65
N HIS A 185 -0.53 7.44 -16.69
CA HIS A 185 -0.33 8.89 -16.78
C HIS A 185 -1.67 9.63 -16.68
N THR A 186 -2.66 9.20 -17.47
CA THR A 186 -4.00 9.83 -17.48
C THR A 186 -4.68 9.73 -16.11
N LEU A 187 -4.62 8.55 -15.49
CA LEU A 187 -5.16 8.31 -14.15
C LEU A 187 -4.50 9.20 -13.10
N THR A 188 -3.18 9.18 -13.03
CA THR A 188 -2.40 9.90 -11.99
C THR A 188 -2.54 11.41 -12.15
N LYS A 189 -2.50 11.91 -13.38
CA LYS A 189 -2.81 13.31 -13.70
C LYS A 189 -4.20 13.70 -13.20
N LYS A 190 -5.23 12.92 -13.52
CA LYS A 190 -6.60 13.25 -13.13
C LYS A 190 -6.81 13.20 -11.62
N CYS A 191 -6.22 12.22 -10.94
CA CYS A 191 -6.27 12.13 -9.48
C CYS A 191 -5.54 13.32 -8.84
N SER A 192 -4.37 13.69 -9.33
CA SER A 192 -3.60 14.86 -8.88
C SER A 192 -4.38 16.18 -9.05
N GLU A 193 -5.01 16.39 -10.20
CA GLU A 193 -5.88 17.56 -10.43
C GLU A 193 -7.02 17.62 -9.41
N ASN A 194 -7.74 16.50 -9.22
CA ASN A 194 -8.87 16.43 -8.31
C ASN A 194 -8.45 16.65 -6.84
N LEU A 195 -7.34 16.06 -6.40
CA LEU A 195 -6.75 16.27 -5.07
C LEU A 195 -6.40 17.74 -4.83
N ASN A 196 -5.80 18.41 -5.81
CA ASN A 196 -5.45 19.82 -5.72
C ASN A 196 -6.68 20.73 -5.69
N LEU A 197 -7.74 20.39 -6.43
CA LEU A 197 -9.01 21.11 -6.41
C LEU A 197 -9.71 20.99 -5.05
N ASP A 198 -9.79 19.78 -4.48
CA ASP A 198 -10.34 19.56 -3.14
C ASP A 198 -9.55 20.36 -2.10
N LYS A 199 -8.21 20.26 -2.14
CA LYS A 199 -7.34 21.04 -1.26
C LYS A 199 -7.56 22.54 -1.37
N GLY A 200 -7.73 23.07 -2.60
CA GLY A 200 -8.02 24.48 -2.86
C GLY A 200 -9.36 24.94 -2.26
N GLN A 201 -10.28 24.02 -2.02
CA GLN A 201 -11.58 24.27 -1.36
C GLN A 201 -11.57 23.94 0.14
N GLY A 202 -10.40 23.61 0.71
CA GLY A 202 -10.29 23.19 2.11
C GLY A 202 -10.87 21.80 2.38
N LEU A 203 -11.03 20.97 1.34
CA LEU A 203 -11.50 19.59 1.42
C LEU A 203 -10.32 18.62 1.38
N GLU A 204 -10.46 17.54 2.13
CA GLU A 204 -9.58 16.37 2.08
C GLU A 204 -10.49 15.15 2.06
N ALA A 205 -10.43 14.36 0.98
CA ALA A 205 -11.26 13.16 0.83
C ALA A 205 -10.95 12.14 1.93
N ILE A 206 -11.96 11.36 2.34
CA ILE A 206 -11.88 10.47 3.53
C ILE A 206 -10.69 9.49 3.50
N TRP A 207 -10.35 8.98 2.31
CA TRP A 207 -9.17 8.13 2.08
C TRP A 207 -8.23 8.73 1.03
N GLN A 208 -8.07 10.07 1.04
CA GLN A 208 -7.10 10.79 0.21
C GLN A 208 -7.10 10.32 -1.26
N GLU A 209 -5.97 9.88 -1.81
CA GLU A 209 -5.81 9.44 -3.19
C GLU A 209 -6.62 8.18 -3.53
N GLU A 210 -6.89 7.30 -2.56
CA GLU A 210 -7.72 6.11 -2.78
C GLU A 210 -9.17 6.49 -3.09
N SER A 211 -9.68 7.55 -2.46
CA SER A 211 -11.02 8.07 -2.78
C SER A 211 -11.09 8.58 -4.23
N HIS A 212 -10.08 9.33 -4.67
CA HIS A 212 -10.01 9.83 -6.06
C HIS A 212 -9.74 8.71 -7.08
N LEU A 213 -8.95 7.69 -6.72
CA LEU A 213 -8.72 6.50 -7.53
C LEU A 213 -10.03 5.75 -7.78
N ASN A 214 -10.80 5.50 -6.72
CA ASN A 214 -12.10 4.83 -6.84
C ASN A 214 -13.08 5.64 -7.69
N TRP A 215 -13.11 6.96 -7.52
CA TRP A 215 -13.89 7.83 -8.39
C TRP A 215 -13.45 7.72 -9.86
N TYR A 216 -12.14 7.74 -10.12
CA TYR A 216 -11.60 7.61 -11.47
C TYR A 216 -12.01 6.28 -12.13
N LEU A 217 -11.82 5.16 -11.42
CA LEU A 217 -12.09 3.81 -11.92
C LEU A 217 -13.58 3.49 -12.08
N LEU A 218 -14.44 4.19 -11.33
CA LEU A 218 -15.88 4.14 -11.57
C LEU A 218 -16.23 4.73 -12.95
N HIS A 219 -15.56 5.80 -13.37
CA HIS A 219 -15.82 6.50 -14.64
C HIS A 219 -14.97 5.97 -15.81
N HIS A 220 -13.83 5.31 -15.51
CA HIS A 220 -12.90 4.73 -16.48
C HIS A 220 -12.65 3.29 -16.08
N LYS A 221 -13.45 2.38 -16.65
CA LYS A 221 -13.45 0.98 -16.23
C LYS A 221 -12.08 0.33 -16.47
N PRO A 222 -11.45 -0.31 -15.45
CA PRO A 222 -10.19 -1.01 -15.66
C PRO A 222 -10.39 -2.18 -16.63
N THR A 223 -9.42 -2.41 -17.50
CA THR A 223 -9.44 -3.51 -18.47
C THR A 223 -9.02 -4.84 -17.85
N LYS A 224 -8.49 -4.82 -16.63
CA LYS A 224 -8.16 -6.01 -15.83
C LYS A 224 -8.21 -5.66 -14.34
N LEU A 225 -8.76 -6.58 -13.54
CA LEU A 225 -8.80 -6.43 -12.10
C LEU A 225 -7.94 -7.50 -11.46
N LEU A 226 -7.23 -7.14 -10.40
CA LEU A 226 -6.51 -8.11 -9.58
C LEU A 226 -7.38 -8.50 -8.39
N SER A 227 -7.52 -9.80 -8.16
CA SER A 227 -8.21 -10.30 -6.96
C SER A 227 -7.43 -9.93 -5.69
N PRO A 228 -8.04 -10.10 -4.50
CA PRO A 228 -7.34 -9.92 -3.23
C PRO A 228 -6.10 -10.83 -3.04
N GLU A 229 -5.88 -11.85 -3.88
CA GLU A 229 -4.62 -12.61 -3.90
C GLU A 229 -3.40 -11.71 -4.18
N TYR A 230 -3.59 -10.67 -4.98
CA TYR A 230 -2.56 -9.70 -5.34
C TYR A 230 -2.51 -8.51 -4.37
N LEU A 231 -3.35 -8.48 -3.34
CA LEU A 231 -3.30 -7.41 -2.35
C LEU A 231 -4.01 -7.88 -1.09
N TRP A 232 -3.22 -8.31 -0.11
CA TRP A 232 -3.72 -8.91 1.11
C TRP A 232 -3.26 -8.18 2.37
N ASP A 233 -4.03 -8.32 3.44
CA ASP A 233 -3.66 -7.87 4.78
C ASP A 233 -3.56 -9.09 5.69
N ASP A 234 -2.34 -9.41 6.13
CA ASP A 234 -2.07 -10.58 6.97
C ASP A 234 -2.71 -10.47 8.37
N LEU A 235 -3.18 -9.28 8.77
CA LEU A 235 -4.00 -9.11 9.98
C LEU A 235 -5.41 -9.69 9.81
N LYS A 236 -5.86 -9.92 8.57
CA LYS A 236 -7.14 -10.57 8.28
C LYS A 236 -7.07 -12.03 8.71
N ARG A 237 -7.62 -12.32 9.89
CA ARG A 237 -7.65 -13.67 10.47
C ARG A 237 -8.54 -14.59 9.64
N GLY A 238 -8.03 -15.79 9.38
CA GLY A 238 -8.71 -16.82 8.59
C GLY A 238 -8.65 -16.48 7.11
N GLN A 239 -7.72 -17.12 6.39
CA GLN A 239 -7.66 -17.00 4.94
C GLN A 239 -8.93 -17.64 4.35
N PRO A 240 -9.80 -16.86 3.69
CA PRO A 240 -11.00 -17.40 3.06
C PRO A 240 -10.62 -18.43 2.00
N ARG A 241 -11.46 -19.45 1.78
CA ARG A 241 -11.13 -20.59 0.90
C ARG A 241 -10.89 -20.18 -0.54
N GLU A 242 -11.47 -19.07 -0.97
CA GLU A 242 -11.30 -18.50 -2.31
C GLU A 242 -9.92 -17.87 -2.54
N ILE A 243 -9.18 -17.51 -1.49
CA ILE A 243 -7.81 -17.00 -1.60
C ILE A 243 -6.88 -18.22 -1.61
N GLN A 244 -6.43 -18.65 -2.79
CA GLN A 244 -5.57 -19.83 -2.89
C GLN A 244 -4.11 -19.47 -2.61
N HIS A 245 -3.66 -18.33 -3.14
CA HIS A 245 -2.32 -17.81 -2.92
C HIS A 245 -2.35 -16.34 -2.52
N VAL A 246 -1.77 -16.02 -1.37
CA VAL A 246 -1.38 -14.64 -1.08
C VAL A 246 -0.10 -14.38 -1.86
N ARG A 247 -0.15 -13.49 -2.85
CA ARG A 247 0.97 -13.13 -3.72
C ARG A 247 1.69 -11.89 -3.22
N PHE A 248 0.95 -10.97 -2.59
CA PHE A 248 1.47 -9.73 -2.03
C PHE A 248 0.64 -9.30 -0.82
N SER A 249 1.29 -9.08 0.32
CA SER A 249 0.61 -8.69 1.56
C SER A 249 1.34 -7.61 2.33
N ALA A 250 0.60 -6.91 3.19
CA ALA A 250 1.14 -5.88 4.06
C ALA A 250 2.12 -6.45 5.10
N VAL A 251 3.29 -5.82 5.24
CA VAL A 251 4.23 -6.13 6.32
C VAL A 251 3.62 -5.68 7.66
N ILE A 252 3.63 -6.56 8.66
CA ILE A 252 3.08 -6.26 9.99
C ILE A 252 3.89 -5.13 10.64
N LYS A 253 3.24 -4.00 10.95
CA LYS A 253 3.87 -2.79 11.49
C LYS A 253 3.71 -2.67 13.00
N ASN A 254 4.79 -2.35 13.72
CA ASN A 254 4.69 -1.74 15.04
C ASN A 254 4.57 -0.21 14.90
N LYS A 255 3.34 0.31 14.91
CA LYS A 255 3.01 1.73 14.64
C LYS A 255 3.71 2.74 15.58
N MET A 256 4.24 2.30 16.73
CA MET A 256 4.98 3.18 17.67
C MET A 256 6.48 3.25 17.37
N GLU A 257 7.11 2.18 16.90
CA GLU A 257 8.56 2.12 16.64
C GLU A 257 8.96 2.66 15.27
N VAL A 258 8.04 2.65 14.31
CA VAL A 258 8.18 3.28 12.99
C VAL A 258 8.41 4.80 13.10
N ARG A 259 8.28 5.37 14.31
CA ARG A 259 8.34 6.80 14.59
C ARG A 259 9.74 7.34 14.86
N GLU A 260 10.76 6.51 15.10
CA GLU A 260 12.13 6.98 15.40
C GLU A 260 13.25 6.18 14.71
N ASN A 261 14.27 6.92 14.28
CA ASN A 261 15.41 6.55 13.46
C ASN A 261 16.35 5.55 14.15
N ASP A 262 16.73 4.46 13.45
CA ASP A 262 18.04 3.82 13.65
C ASP A 262 18.43 2.92 12.45
N LEU A 263 19.53 3.26 11.77
CA LEU A 263 19.96 2.76 10.45
C LEU A 263 20.87 1.51 10.48
N GLN A 264 21.43 1.13 11.64
CA GLN A 264 22.49 0.12 11.69
C GLN A 264 22.00 -1.33 11.51
N GLU A 265 20.70 -1.59 11.59
CA GLU A 265 20.14 -2.95 11.55
C GLU A 265 19.77 -3.40 10.12
N VAL A 266 19.40 -2.47 9.23
CA VAL A 266 19.00 -2.74 7.84
C VAL A 266 20.18 -3.24 6.99
N VAL A 267 21.35 -2.62 7.11
CA VAL A 267 22.59 -3.03 6.44
C VAL A 267 23.00 -4.46 6.84
N LYS A 268 22.69 -4.86 8.08
CA LYS A 268 22.98 -6.21 8.58
C LYS A 268 22.07 -7.26 7.94
N LEU A 269 20.79 -6.93 7.73
CA LEU A 269 19.79 -7.83 7.13
C LEU A 269 20.01 -8.00 5.61
N VAL A 270 20.31 -6.91 4.89
CA VAL A 270 20.64 -6.97 3.44
C VAL A 270 21.87 -7.84 3.20
N ARG A 271 22.94 -7.70 4.01
CA ARG A 271 24.13 -8.56 3.96
C ARG A 271 23.85 -10.04 4.26
N LEU A 272 22.94 -10.35 5.18
CA LEU A 272 22.59 -11.75 5.50
C LEU A 272 21.80 -12.40 4.35
N SER A 273 20.93 -11.66 3.67
CA SER A 273 20.13 -12.17 2.55
C SER A 273 20.95 -12.48 1.29
N SER A 274 21.94 -11.62 0.96
CA SER A 274 22.79 -11.80 -0.21
C SER A 274 23.79 -12.95 -0.09
N LEU A 275 24.13 -13.35 1.14
CA LEU A 275 25.07 -14.44 1.42
C LEU A 275 24.42 -15.84 1.46
N LEU A 276 23.11 -15.96 1.73
CA LEU A 276 22.52 -17.26 2.08
C LEU A 276 21.73 -17.99 0.98
N ARG A 277 21.39 -17.38 -0.17
CA ARG A 277 20.40 -17.93 -1.14
C ARG A 277 19.17 -18.55 -0.43
N ALA A 278 18.78 -17.99 0.70
CA ALA A 278 17.70 -18.45 1.53
C ALA A 278 16.71 -17.30 1.66
N ASP A 279 15.42 -17.64 1.66
CA ASP A 279 14.31 -16.74 1.96
C ASP A 279 14.47 -16.14 3.36
N LEU A 280 15.30 -15.11 3.46
CA LEU A 280 15.30 -14.23 4.60
C LEU A 280 14.20 -13.20 4.34
N ASN A 281 13.10 -13.40 5.06
CA ASN A 281 12.12 -12.39 5.40
C ASN A 281 12.84 -11.08 5.82
N LEU A 282 13.19 -10.23 4.86
CA LEU A 282 13.45 -8.84 5.15
C LEU A 282 12.09 -8.19 5.39
N ALA A 283 11.61 -8.33 6.62
CA ALA A 283 10.92 -7.19 7.22
C ALA A 283 11.97 -6.09 7.29
N ILE A 284 11.99 -5.20 6.30
CA ILE A 284 12.56 -3.88 6.51
C ILE A 284 11.67 -3.28 7.61
N SER A 285 12.10 -3.42 8.87
CA SER A 285 11.67 -2.52 9.93
C SER A 285 11.80 -1.13 9.35
N SER A 286 10.73 -0.34 9.43
CA SER A 286 10.51 0.92 8.73
C SER A 286 11.45 2.07 9.17
N ARG A 287 12.74 1.81 9.26
CA ARG A 287 13.76 2.67 9.85
C ARG A 287 14.91 2.82 8.86
N ALA A 288 14.66 3.61 7.82
CA ALA A 288 15.70 4.29 7.04
C ALA A 288 15.12 5.26 6.02
N LEU A 289 13.86 5.15 5.62
CA LEU A 289 13.42 5.78 4.39
C LEU A 289 12.02 6.36 4.53
N GLN A 290 11.86 7.66 4.35
CA GLN A 290 10.57 8.27 4.08
C GLN A 290 10.20 8.03 2.60
N ILE A 291 10.40 6.81 2.11
CA ILE A 291 9.82 6.32 0.85
C ILE A 291 8.38 6.02 1.18
N PHE A 292 7.39 6.75 0.63
CA PHE A 292 5.96 6.38 0.45
C PHE A 292 5.34 5.36 1.43
N LEU A 293 5.74 5.40 2.70
CA LEU A 293 5.19 4.60 3.76
C LEU A 293 3.91 5.32 4.17
N PHE A 294 2.93 4.55 4.61
CA PHE A 294 1.73 5.01 5.30
C PHE A 294 0.54 5.29 4.40
N HIS A 295 -0.04 4.19 3.94
CA HIS A 295 -1.49 4.08 3.89
C HIS A 295 -2.05 4.21 5.31
N ALA A 296 -3.02 5.10 5.52
CA ALA A 296 -3.81 5.14 6.74
C ALA A 296 -4.54 3.81 6.95
N ASP A 297 -5.08 3.61 8.16
CA ASP A 297 -5.81 2.43 8.61
C ASP A 297 -7.12 2.21 7.82
N SER A 298 -7.08 2.05 6.49
CA SER A 298 -8.20 1.67 5.61
C SER A 298 -8.54 0.18 5.71
N THR A 299 -7.74 -0.58 6.46
CA THR A 299 -7.90 -2.01 6.67
C THR A 299 -9.05 -2.37 7.60
N ARG A 300 -9.83 -1.40 8.09
CA ARG A 300 -11.02 -1.68 8.91
C ARG A 300 -12.20 -0.85 8.44
N PRO A 301 -13.38 -1.46 8.27
CA PRO A 301 -14.62 -0.71 8.26
C PRO A 301 -14.70 0.12 9.55
N VAL A 302 -14.75 1.43 9.43
CA VAL A 302 -15.15 2.29 10.55
C VAL A 302 -16.67 2.14 10.66
N ASP A 303 -17.16 1.72 11.82
CA ASP A 303 -18.59 1.82 12.13
C ASP A 303 -18.98 3.30 12.14
N CYS A 304 -19.45 3.79 10.99
CA CYS A 304 -20.07 5.10 10.86
C CYS A 304 -21.47 5.04 11.48
N ALA A 305 -21.57 5.19 12.80
CA ALA A 305 -22.84 5.56 13.41
C ALA A 305 -23.22 6.99 12.94
N PRO A 306 -24.47 7.22 12.50
CA PRO A 306 -24.88 8.52 12.00
C PRO A 306 -24.78 9.58 13.11
N ARG A 307 -24.16 10.72 12.80
CA ARG A 307 -24.32 11.94 13.59
C ARG A 307 -25.74 12.44 13.38
N GLU A 308 -26.60 12.24 14.37
CA GLU A 308 -27.93 12.86 14.38
C GLU A 308 -27.79 14.37 14.48
N GLY A 309 -28.34 15.05 13.47
CA GLY A 309 -28.54 16.49 13.45
C GLY A 309 -29.84 16.85 14.17
N PHE A 310 -29.71 17.87 15.03
CA PHE A 310 -30.72 18.79 15.56
C PHE A 310 -32.18 18.63 15.10
N LEU A 311 -33.07 18.29 16.04
CA LEU A 311 -34.42 18.85 16.14
C LEU A 311 -34.75 19.17 17.62
N HIS A 312 -35.33 20.34 17.81
CA HIS A 312 -35.65 21.04 19.05
C HIS A 312 -36.69 20.33 19.94
N ASN A 313 -36.43 20.21 21.26
CA ASN A 313 -37.16 20.87 22.37
C ASN A 313 -37.25 20.08 23.68
N SER A 314 -37.16 20.84 24.78
CA SER A 314 -37.45 20.56 26.20
C SER A 314 -36.36 19.90 27.07
N MET A 315 -35.57 20.77 27.70
CA MET A 315 -34.92 20.57 29.01
C MET A 315 -35.96 20.84 30.15
N PRO A 316 -35.72 20.51 31.45
CA PRO A 316 -34.40 20.49 32.12
C PRO A 316 -34.14 19.36 33.15
N LYS A 317 -32.85 19.06 33.37
CA LYS A 317 -32.18 19.06 34.70
C LYS A 317 -30.69 18.67 34.56
N SER A 318 -29.84 19.70 34.65
CA SER A 318 -28.47 19.82 35.21
C SER A 318 -27.33 18.82 34.84
N PRO A 319 -26.08 19.32 34.70
CA PRO A 319 -25.00 18.62 34.02
C PRO A 319 -24.07 17.84 34.97
N VAL A 320 -23.58 16.67 34.52
CA VAL A 320 -22.37 16.05 35.08
C VAL A 320 -21.18 16.52 34.25
N PHE A 321 -20.40 17.44 34.81
CA PHE A 321 -19.06 17.75 34.35
C PHE A 321 -18.13 16.57 34.67
N CYS A 322 -17.46 16.01 33.67
CA CYS A 322 -16.21 15.30 33.89
C CYS A 322 -15.11 15.95 33.05
N SER A 323 -14.35 16.81 33.72
CA SER A 323 -13.06 17.32 33.26
C SER A 323 -12.03 16.20 33.32
N LEU A 324 -11.44 15.85 32.18
CA LEU A 324 -10.21 15.04 32.17
C LEU A 324 -9.04 15.97 32.47
N LYS A 325 -8.65 15.99 33.75
CA LYS A 325 -7.37 16.56 34.22
C LYS A 325 -6.23 15.79 33.57
N VAL A 326 -5.48 16.45 32.70
CA VAL A 326 -4.13 16.04 32.34
C VAL A 326 -3.26 16.20 33.60
N ARG A 327 -2.76 15.10 34.16
CA ARG A 327 -1.67 15.13 35.14
C ARG A 327 -0.36 14.99 34.37
N GLU A 328 0.40 16.08 34.33
CA GLU A 328 1.84 16.03 34.06
C GLU A 328 2.52 15.23 35.17
N ALA A 329 3.27 14.19 34.80
CA ALA A 329 4.20 13.51 35.68
C ALA A 329 5.62 13.89 35.25
N GLY A 330 6.31 14.63 36.13
CA GLY A 330 7.74 14.93 36.02
C GLY A 330 8.63 13.69 36.24
N PRO A 331 9.96 13.86 36.11
CA PRO A 331 10.87 12.76 35.83
C PRO A 331 11.26 12.00 37.10
N ALA A 332 11.05 10.68 37.11
CA ALA A 332 11.64 9.81 38.11
C ALA A 332 12.05 8.47 37.48
N GLN A 333 13.34 8.17 37.61
CA GLN A 333 13.97 6.89 37.29
C GLN A 333 13.20 5.72 37.92
N SER A 334 12.84 4.70 37.14
CA SER A 334 12.72 3.35 37.67
C SER A 334 12.82 2.27 36.58
N ARG A 335 13.82 1.42 36.80
CA ARG A 335 14.17 0.09 36.26
C ARG A 335 13.09 -0.63 35.43
N LEU A 336 13.50 -1.04 34.23
CA LEU A 336 12.85 -2.10 33.43
C LEU A 336 12.73 -3.39 34.26
N VAL A 337 11.52 -3.93 34.38
CA VAL A 337 11.28 -5.35 34.68
C VAL A 337 10.46 -5.88 33.52
N SER A 338 11.11 -6.62 32.62
CA SER A 338 10.48 -7.35 31.53
C SER A 338 9.95 -8.68 32.06
N VAL A 339 8.63 -8.88 32.00
CA VAL A 339 8.00 -10.19 32.23
C VAL A 339 7.82 -10.88 30.88
N LEU A 340 8.69 -11.84 30.60
CA LEU A 340 8.53 -12.82 29.53
C LEU A 340 7.63 -13.95 30.04
N SER A 341 6.46 -14.12 29.43
CA SER A 341 5.64 -15.33 29.59
C SER A 341 6.03 -16.32 28.49
N LEU A 342 6.70 -17.40 28.88
CA LEU A 342 6.92 -18.57 28.04
C LEU A 342 6.05 -19.71 28.54
N ASN A 343 5.13 -20.17 27.70
CA ASN A 343 4.39 -21.41 27.88
C ASN A 343 5.34 -22.60 27.65
N SER A 344 6.04 -23.01 28.70
CA SER A 344 6.57 -24.36 28.84
C SER A 344 6.82 -24.61 30.32
N GLY A 345 6.05 -25.51 30.92
CA GLY A 345 6.09 -25.82 32.34
C GLY A 345 7.46 -26.37 32.78
N VAL A 346 8.33 -25.49 33.27
CA VAL A 346 9.45 -25.77 34.18
C VAL A 346 9.69 -24.50 35.01
N ASN A 347 9.52 -24.58 36.34
CA ASN A 347 9.81 -23.47 37.26
C ASN A 347 11.33 -23.41 37.54
N LEU A 348 11.97 -22.29 37.20
CA LEU A 348 13.33 -21.98 37.67
C LEU A 348 13.28 -20.73 38.56
N VAL A 349 13.60 -20.91 39.84
CA VAL A 349 13.73 -19.86 40.85
C VAL A 349 15.17 -19.36 40.83
N LEU A 350 15.39 -18.09 40.48
CA LEU A 350 16.68 -17.43 40.66
C LEU A 350 16.63 -16.49 41.87
N LYS A 351 17.42 -16.85 42.89
CA LYS A 351 17.70 -16.08 44.10
C LYS A 351 18.74 -15.01 43.75
N ASN A 352 18.44 -13.74 44.03
CA ASN A 352 19.42 -12.65 43.91
C ASN A 352 20.47 -12.73 45.02
N GLY A 353 21.74 -12.58 44.64
CA GLY A 353 22.87 -12.34 45.53
C GLY A 353 23.82 -11.32 44.91
N HIS A 354 23.80 -10.13 45.51
CA HIS A 354 24.68 -8.95 45.47
C HIS A 354 25.43 -8.53 44.20
#